data_AF-W7PU06-F1
#
_entry.id   AF-W7PU06-F1
#
_cell.length_a   1.000
_cell.length_b   1.000
_cell.length_c   1.000
_cell.angle_alpha   90.00
_cell.angle_beta   90.00
_cell.angle_gamma   90.00
#
_symmetry.space_group_name_H-M   'P 1'
#
loop_
_entity.id
_entity.type
_entity.pdbx_description
1 polymer ?
#
loop_
_entity_poly.entity_id
_entity_poly.type
_entity_poly.pdbx_seq_one_letter_code
_entity_poly.pdbx_strand_id
1 'polypeptide(L)' 'MNSSLHSFLIVKMARADGVSLDVGFYYMANAMGRLIGTLLSGWLYMTGGLVATLWVSSAMLVATVAISLALPRET' A
#
# COMPACT_ATOMS: atom_id res chain seq x y z
N MET A 1 -40.74 6.23 14.15
CA MET A 1 -40.49 5.68 12.79
C MET A 1 -39.33 6.34 12.04
N ASN A 2 -38.71 7.41 12.55
CA ASN A 2 -37.61 8.11 11.84
C ASN A 2 -36.19 7.82 12.39
N SER A 3 -36.07 7.33 13.63
CA SER A 3 -34.76 7.02 14.24
C SER A 3 -34.19 5.67 13.77
N SER A 4 -35.08 4.70 13.53
CA SER A 4 -34.70 3.38 13.02
C SER A 4 -34.16 3.41 11.60
N LEU A 5 -34.66 4.30 10.73
CA LEU A 5 -34.11 4.50 9.38
C LEU A 5 -32.74 5.18 9.41
N HIS A 6 -32.53 6.15 10.29
CA HIS A 6 -31.25 6.83 10.45
C HIS A 6 -30.15 5.88 10.95
N SER A 7 -30.45 5.04 11.95
CA SER A 7 -29.53 3.98 12.41
C SER A 7 -29.37 2.84 11.39
N PHE A 8 -30.44 2.46 10.67
CA PHE A 8 -30.36 1.47 9.60
C PHE A 8 -29.49 1.96 8.44
N LEU A 9 -29.54 3.25 8.08
CA LEU A 9 -28.68 3.84 7.06
C LEU A 9 -27.20 3.89 7.48
N ILE A 10 -26.89 4.14 8.76
CA ILE A 10 -25.51 4.10 9.28
C ILE A 10 -24.96 2.67 9.25
N VAL A 11 -25.74 1.67 9.67
CA VAL A 11 -25.35 0.25 9.63
C VAL A 11 -25.31 -0.29 8.18
N LYS A 12 -26.16 0.21 7.29
CA LYS A 12 -26.14 -0.16 5.87
C LYS A 12 -25.01 0.53 5.10
N MET A 13 -24.52 1.68 5.56
CA MET A 13 -23.32 2.34 5.04
C MET A 13 -22.03 1.65 5.55
N ALA A 14 -22.06 1.04 6.74
CA ALA A 14 -21.01 0.14 7.19
C ALA A 14 -20.87 -1.07 6.25
N ARG A 15 -21.98 -1.56 5.65
CA ARG A 15 -21.99 -2.61 4.62
C ARG A 15 -21.34 -2.24 3.27
N ALA A 16 -20.54 -1.17 3.22
CA ALA A 16 -19.53 -0.95 2.17
C ALA A 16 -18.21 -1.71 2.44
N ASP A 17 -18.27 -2.73 3.32
CA ASP A 17 -17.21 -3.61 3.82
C ASP A 17 -16.38 -4.38 2.77
N GLY A 18 -16.67 -4.25 1.48
CA GLY A 18 -15.85 -4.86 0.40
C GLY A 18 -14.87 -3.88 -0.24
N VAL A 19 -15.30 -2.64 -0.52
CA VAL A 19 -14.52 -1.68 -1.32
C VAL A 19 -13.66 -0.78 -0.43
N SER A 20 -14.13 -0.42 0.77
CA SER A 20 -13.34 0.37 1.72
C SER A 20 -12.12 -0.38 2.26
N LEU A 21 -12.19 -1.72 2.35
CA LEU A 21 -11.07 -2.53 2.79
C LEU A 21 -9.97 -2.59 1.71
N ASP A 22 -10.33 -2.79 0.44
CA ASP A 22 -9.37 -2.85 -0.67
C ASP A 22 -8.68 -1.49 -0.90
N VAL A 23 -9.47 -0.40 -0.92
CA VAL A 23 -8.95 0.95 -1.06
C VAL A 23 -8.12 1.33 0.18
N GLY A 24 -8.59 0.96 1.37
CA GLY A 24 -7.87 1.13 2.63
C GLY A 24 -6.52 0.41 2.64
N PHE A 25 -6.48 -0.85 2.21
CA PHE A 25 -5.26 -1.64 2.07
C PHE A 25 -4.30 -1.02 1.05
N TYR A 26 -4.79 -0.53 -0.09
CA TYR A 26 -3.96 0.15 -1.08
C TYR A 26 -3.30 1.41 -0.50
N TYR A 27 -4.07 2.26 0.20
CA TYR A 27 -3.52 3.46 0.83
C TYR A 27 -2.55 3.13 1.98
N MET A 28 -2.86 2.11 2.80
CA MET A 28 -1.94 1.62 3.83
C MET A 28 -0.65 1.07 3.22
N ALA A 29 -0.73 0.32 2.12
CA ALA A 29 0.44 -0.18 1.40
C ALA A 29 1.30 0.96 0.83
N ASN A 30 0.67 2.01 0.27
CA ASN A 30 1.38 3.21 -0.19
C ASN A 30 2.08 3.94 0.97
N ALA A 31 1.36 4.15 2.08
CA ALA A 31 1.91 4.83 3.26
C ALA A 31 3.07 4.03 3.89
N MET A 32 2.91 2.72 4.03
CA MET A 32 3.98 1.84 4.52
C MET A 32 5.17 1.81 3.57
N GLY A 33 4.94 1.74 2.26
CA GLY A 33 6.02 1.78 1.27
C GLY A 33 6.86 3.06 1.39
N ARG A 34 6.22 4.21 1.59
CA ARG A 34 6.91 5.49 1.80
C ARG A 34 7.68 5.50 3.12
N LEU A 35 7.09 4.99 4.21
CA LEU A 35 7.74 4.94 5.52
C LEU A 35 8.96 4.01 5.53
N ILE A 36 8.80 2.79 5.00
CA ILE A 36 9.89 1.81 4.94
C ILE A 36 10.98 2.32 3.99
N GLY A 37 10.60 2.87 2.84
CA GLY A 37 11.56 3.42 1.87
C GLY A 37 12.42 4.55 2.45
N THR A 38 11.85 5.47 3.22
CA THR A 38 12.62 6.58 3.83
C THR A 38 13.51 6.09 4.97
N LEU A 39 13.03 5.22 5.84
CA LEU A 39 13.83 4.66 6.93
C LEU A 39 14.97 3.79 6.41
N LEU A 40 14.68 2.88 5.48
CA LEU A 40 15.67 1.98 4.90
C LEU A 40 16.72 2.73 4.08
N SER A 41 16.31 3.73 3.27
CA SER A 41 17.27 4.54 2.51
C SER A 41 18.17 5.39 3.39
N GLY A 42 17.64 5.94 4.50
CA GLY A 42 18.43 6.65 5.51
C GLY A 42 19.46 5.73 6.16
N TRP A 43 19.05 4.52 6.56
CA TRP A 43 19.96 3.55 7.16
C TRP A 43 21.03 3.02 6.19
N LEU A 44 20.66 2.75 4.94
CA LEU A 44 21.58 2.35 3.88
C LEU A 44 22.59 3.44 3.55
N TYR A 45 22.15 4.70 3.53
CA TYR A 45 23.05 5.81 3.28
C TYR A 45 24.12 5.93 4.38
N MET A 46 23.73 5.71 5.64
CA MET A 46 24.69 5.71 6.75
C MET A 46 25.71 4.57 6.69
N THR A 47 25.33 3.41 6.16
CA THR A 47 26.18 2.20 6.15
C THR A 47 26.98 2.02 4.87
N GLY A 48 26.46 2.44 3.72
CA GLY A 48 27.05 2.19 2.40
C GLY A 48 27.00 3.40 1.44
N GLY A 49 26.60 4.57 1.93
CA GLY A 49 26.55 5.81 1.14
C GLY A 49 25.52 5.78 0.01
N LEU A 50 25.64 6.74 -0.92
CA LEU A 50 24.67 6.93 -2.00
C LEU A 50 24.57 5.73 -2.96
N VAL A 51 25.71 5.11 -3.27
CA VAL A 51 25.78 4.00 -4.23
C VAL A 51 25.00 2.78 -3.72
N ALA A 52 25.12 2.44 -2.44
CA ALA A 52 24.36 1.34 -1.85
C ALA A 52 22.84 1.60 -1.88
N THR A 53 22.41 2.82 -1.55
CA THR A 53 21.00 3.21 -1.59
C THR A 53 20.41 3.11 -3.00
N LEU A 54 21.16 3.50 -4.03
CA LEU A 54 20.73 3.41 -5.43
C LEU A 54 20.60 1.95 -5.90
N TRP A 55 21.54 1.08 -5.53
CA TRP A 55 21.47 -0.34 -5.85
C TRP A 55 20.26 -1.02 -5.20
N VAL A 56 20.00 -0.75 -3.92
CA VAL A 56 18.85 -1.34 -3.22
C VAL A 56 17.53 -0.81 -3.78
N SER A 57 17.43 0.49 -4.08
CA SER A 57 16.24 1.06 -4.74
C SER A 57 15.98 0.41 -6.10
N SER A 58 17.05 0.21 -6.90
CA SER A 58 16.96 -0.48 -8.18
C SER A 58 16.51 -1.94 -8.01
N ALA A 59 17.01 -2.65 -7.00
CA ALA A 59 16.59 -4.02 -6.70
C ALA A 59 15.11 -4.10 -6.30
N MET A 60 14.61 -3.16 -5.49
CA MET A 60 13.18 -3.09 -5.16
C MET A 60 12.32 -2.87 -6.41
N LEU A 61 12.76 -2.00 -7.32
CA LEU A 61 12.03 -1.72 -8.56
C LEU A 61 11.99 -2.95 -9.49
N VAL A 62 13.11 -3.67 -9.62
CA VAL A 62 13.16 -4.95 -10.34
C VAL A 62 12.22 -5.98 -9.72
N ALA A 63 12.17 -6.06 -8.38
CA ALA A 63 11.23 -6.96 -7.69
C ALA A 63 9.77 -6.60 -8.01
N THR A 64 9.40 -5.31 -7.99
CA THR A 64 8.06 -4.84 -8.40
C THR A 64 7.72 -5.25 -9.83
N VAL A 65 8.66 -5.07 -10.77
CA VAL A 65 8.47 -5.48 -12.16
C VAL A 65 8.28 -6.99 -12.27
N ALA A 66 9.10 -7.79 -11.59
CA ALA A 66 8.99 -9.24 -11.60
C ALA A 66 7.62 -9.72 -11.06
N ILE A 67 7.15 -9.13 -9.95
CA ILE A 67 5.83 -9.42 -9.39
C ILE A 67 4.72 -9.02 -10.37
N SER A 68 4.83 -7.84 -10.99
CA SER A 68 3.83 -7.37 -11.96
C SER A 68 3.78 -8.20 -13.24
N LEU A 69 4.89 -8.82 -13.65
CA LEU A 69 4.94 -9.74 -14.79
C LEU A 69 4.39 -11.13 -14.42
N ALA A 70 4.56 -11.56 -13.16
CA ALA A 70 4.02 -12.82 -12.66
C ALA A 70 2.51 -12.77 -12.41
N LEU A 71 1.93 -11.57 -12.31
CA LEU A 71 0.50 -11.41 -12.13
C LEU A 71 -0.24 -11.78 -13.44
N PRO A 72 -1.22 -12.70 -13.39
CA PRO A 72 -2.00 -13.06 -14.57
C PRO A 72 -2.68 -11.80 -15.13
N ARG A 73 -2.56 -11.61 -16.45
CA ARG A 73 -3.30 -10.56 -17.14
C ARG A 73 -4.74 -11.02 -17.26
N GLU A 74 -5.62 -10.45 -16.45
CA GLU A 74 -7.07 -10.51 -16.66
C GLU A 74 -7.35 -9.83 -18.02
N THR A 75 -7.60 -10.63 -19.05
CA THR A 75 -8.06 -10.19 -20.39
C THR A 75 -9.58 -10.07 -20.42
#